data_AF-A0A9E6EXQ0-F1
#
_entry.id   AF-A0A9E6EXQ0-F1
#
_cell.length_a   1.000
_cell.length_b   1.000
_cell.length_c   1.000
_cell.angle_alpha   90.00
_cell.angle_beta   90.00
_cell.angle_gamma   90.00
#
_symmetry.space_group_name_H-M   'P 1'
#
loop_
_entity.id
_entity.type
_entity.pdbx_description
1 polymer ?
#
loop_
_entity_poly.entity_id
_entity_poly.type
_entity_poly.pdbx_seq_one_letter_code
_entity_poly.pdbx_strand_id
1 'polypeptide(L)'
;MNKLVLIGNGFDLAHGLKTKYSDFIVWYLNKVLNSLLKNPIYDDDLLRIESRYLLININIVSIEGFNNKINNENTRVIYKHDFFKQIVLASKDYGWVDIEYEYYATLINIFRKLEKINLDRFPSISLELKHLNSCFDFIKKELVEYLLTIDYKLHKIEEDISKHFFEGIVQPFTFNKKADNYGKRVLFLNFNYTSTVELYLKDDILKNYCTVNYIHGKLNDNQNPIIFGYGDEMDTYYEKIERLNHNDFLNIFKSFGYFRTKNYQNLINFIDSDSFYVYIMGHSCGLSDRVLLNSIFEHSNCKSIKIYYFQKNETENDFFEKTQEISRHFKAEGKAKMREIIVPFPECKPLTNFKS
;
A
#
# COMPACT_ATOMS: atom_id res chain seq x y z
N MET A 1 21.85 -18.18 -5.04
CA MET A 1 21.42 -16.87 -4.51
C MET A 1 20.24 -16.33 -5.27
N ASN A 2 19.12 -16.25 -4.58
CA ASN A 2 17.84 -15.77 -5.10
C ASN A 2 17.75 -14.24 -5.06
N LYS A 3 16.79 -13.68 -5.80
CA LYS A 3 16.46 -12.25 -5.78
C LYS A 3 15.02 -12.05 -5.35
N LEU A 4 14.81 -11.30 -4.29
CA LEU A 4 13.50 -10.86 -3.83
C LEU A 4 13.32 -9.39 -4.22
N VAL A 5 12.34 -9.09 -5.06
CA VAL A 5 12.03 -7.73 -5.50
C VAL A 5 10.73 -7.29 -4.82
N LEU A 6 10.79 -6.28 -3.96
CA LEU A 6 9.63 -5.70 -3.31
C LEU A 6 9.08 -4.58 -4.19
N ILE A 7 7.86 -4.79 -4.72
CA ILE A 7 7.17 -3.84 -5.60
C ILE A 7 6.03 -3.21 -4.80
N GLY A 8 6.05 -1.88 -4.65
CA GLY A 8 4.95 -1.14 -4.01
C GLY A 8 4.46 0.04 -4.83
N ASN A 9 3.63 0.90 -4.25
CA ASN A 9 2.83 1.86 -5.01
C ASN A 9 3.67 2.83 -5.84
N GLY A 10 4.86 3.21 -5.36
CA GLY A 10 5.81 4.05 -6.10
C GLY A 10 6.24 3.44 -7.44
N PHE A 11 6.13 2.11 -7.61
CA PHE A 11 6.34 1.45 -8.89
C PHE A 11 5.24 1.82 -9.89
N ASP A 12 3.97 1.78 -9.49
CA ASP A 12 2.84 2.19 -10.33
C ASP A 12 2.93 3.69 -10.66
N LEU A 13 3.31 4.52 -9.68
CA LEU A 13 3.54 5.95 -9.88
C LEU A 13 4.67 6.22 -10.88
N ALA A 14 5.74 5.42 -10.87
CA ALA A 14 6.81 5.53 -11.85
C ALA A 14 6.36 5.22 -13.29
N HIS A 15 5.24 4.52 -13.44
CA HIS A 15 4.56 4.29 -14.73
C HIS A 15 3.50 5.34 -15.05
N GLY A 16 3.33 6.37 -14.21
CA GLY A 16 2.33 7.42 -14.39
C GLY A 16 0.90 7.01 -14.01
N LEU A 17 0.72 5.87 -13.33
CA LEU A 17 -0.59 5.45 -12.85
C LEU A 17 -1.03 6.32 -11.67
N LYS A 18 -2.32 6.68 -11.64
CA LYS A 18 -2.93 7.47 -10.56
C LYS A 18 -3.34 6.59 -9.40
N THR A 19 -2.38 5.98 -8.73
CA THR A 19 -2.63 5.01 -7.65
C THR A 19 -2.40 5.60 -6.26
N LYS A 20 -2.29 6.93 -6.12
CA LYS A 20 -2.22 7.57 -4.80
C LYS A 20 -3.61 7.54 -4.14
N TYR A 21 -3.64 7.50 -2.82
CA TYR A 21 -4.89 7.67 -2.09
C TYR A 21 -5.53 9.05 -2.32
N SER A 22 -4.73 10.09 -2.57
CA SER A 22 -5.28 11.40 -2.94
C SER A 22 -5.99 11.38 -4.31
N ASP A 23 -5.49 10.63 -5.28
CA ASP A 23 -6.17 10.44 -6.58
C ASP A 23 -7.51 9.69 -6.39
N PHE A 24 -7.50 8.64 -5.56
CA PHE A 24 -8.71 7.90 -5.16
C PHE A 24 -9.75 8.81 -4.49
N ILE A 25 -9.34 9.62 -3.51
CA ILE A 25 -10.27 10.52 -2.78
C ILE A 25 -10.88 11.54 -3.74
N VAL A 26 -10.08 12.13 -4.63
CA VAL A 26 -10.60 13.06 -5.66
C VAL A 26 -11.58 12.36 -6.61
N TRP A 27 -11.30 11.12 -7.01
CA TRP A 27 -12.23 10.32 -7.81
C TRP A 27 -13.55 10.07 -7.09
N TYR A 28 -13.48 9.62 -5.82
CA TYR A 28 -14.67 9.34 -5.02
C TYR A 28 -15.51 10.60 -4.82
N LEU A 29 -14.89 11.74 -4.49
CA LEU A 29 -15.60 13.01 -4.33
C LEU A 29 -16.24 13.49 -5.66
N ASN A 30 -15.61 13.23 -6.81
CA ASN A 30 -16.25 13.46 -8.11
C ASN A 30 -17.46 12.54 -8.33
N LYS A 31 -17.39 11.25 -7.96
CA LYS A 31 -18.52 10.30 -8.03
C LYS A 31 -19.70 10.78 -7.18
N VAL A 32 -19.42 11.25 -5.95
CA VAL A 32 -20.39 11.87 -5.05
C VAL A 32 -21.05 13.09 -5.72
N LEU A 33 -20.24 14.05 -6.18
CA LEU A 33 -20.76 15.26 -6.80
C LEU A 33 -21.60 14.94 -8.05
N ASN A 34 -21.18 13.97 -8.87
CA ASN A 34 -21.90 13.56 -10.09
C ASN A 34 -23.30 13.02 -9.79
N SER A 35 -23.49 12.42 -8.62
CA SER A 35 -24.81 12.00 -8.15
C SER A 35 -25.71 13.20 -7.83
N LEU A 36 -25.12 14.31 -7.37
CA LEU A 36 -25.83 15.56 -7.04
C LEU A 36 -26.33 16.36 -8.25
N LEU A 37 -25.93 15.98 -9.47
CA LEU A 37 -26.53 16.52 -10.70
C LEU A 37 -27.96 16.05 -10.92
N LYS A 38 -28.31 14.88 -10.37
CA LYS A 38 -29.60 14.21 -10.60
C LYS A 38 -30.49 14.24 -9.36
N ASN A 39 -29.90 14.24 -8.17
CA ASN A 39 -30.62 14.24 -6.90
C ASN A 39 -29.96 15.26 -5.95
N PRO A 40 -30.70 16.21 -5.35
CA PRO A 40 -30.12 17.17 -4.39
C PRO A 40 -29.54 16.53 -3.13
N ILE A 41 -29.79 15.24 -2.89
CA ILE A 41 -29.31 14.51 -1.73
C ILE A 41 -28.44 13.33 -2.19
N TYR A 42 -27.25 13.23 -1.61
CA TYR A 42 -26.39 12.05 -1.67
C TYR A 42 -26.14 11.53 -0.25
N ASP A 43 -26.15 10.21 -0.07
CA ASP A 43 -26.00 9.56 1.23
C ASP A 43 -25.38 8.17 1.05
N ASP A 44 -24.15 7.97 1.56
CA ASP A 44 -23.44 6.69 1.58
C ASP A 44 -22.75 6.47 2.94
N ASP A 45 -22.00 5.39 3.14
CA ASP A 45 -21.40 5.07 4.45
C ASP A 45 -20.30 6.04 4.93
N LEU A 46 -19.84 6.97 4.09
CA LEU A 46 -18.79 7.94 4.44
C LEU A 46 -19.35 9.33 4.72
N LEU A 47 -20.29 9.79 3.90
CA LEU A 47 -20.83 11.14 4.00
C LEU A 47 -22.25 11.26 3.43
N ARG A 48 -22.92 12.33 3.87
CA ARG A 48 -24.18 12.81 3.32
C ARG A 48 -24.00 14.26 2.85
N ILE A 49 -24.46 14.54 1.64
CA ILE A 49 -24.53 15.92 1.11
C ILE A 49 -25.98 16.24 0.79
N GLU A 50 -26.43 17.38 1.27
CA GLU A 50 -27.73 17.95 0.95
C GLU A 50 -27.51 19.31 0.29
N SER A 51 -28.04 19.49 -0.91
CA SER A 51 -28.03 20.79 -1.59
C SER A 51 -29.44 21.28 -1.83
N ARG A 52 -29.69 22.60 -1.68
CA ARG A 52 -31.01 23.19 -1.99
C ARG A 52 -31.34 23.13 -3.49
N TYR A 53 -30.31 23.07 -4.34
CA TYR A 53 -30.44 23.07 -5.79
C TYR A 53 -29.56 21.96 -6.38
N LEU A 54 -29.89 21.50 -7.59
CA LEU A 54 -28.99 20.64 -8.35
C LEU A 54 -27.70 21.41 -8.67
N LEU A 55 -26.56 20.74 -8.51
CA LEU A 55 -25.27 21.35 -8.81
C LEU A 55 -25.02 21.39 -10.34
N ILE A 56 -24.17 22.30 -10.79
CA ILE A 56 -23.75 22.45 -12.20
C ILE A 56 -22.21 22.57 -12.22
N ASN A 57 -21.53 22.07 -13.25
CA ASN A 57 -20.07 22.16 -13.44
C ASN A 57 -19.24 21.66 -12.24
N ILE A 58 -19.42 20.40 -11.89
CA ILE A 58 -18.96 19.83 -10.62
C ILE A 58 -17.63 19.07 -10.66
N ASN A 59 -17.02 18.82 -11.82
CA ASN A 59 -15.73 18.15 -11.87
C ASN A 59 -14.65 18.91 -11.09
N ILE A 60 -13.96 18.20 -10.20
CA ILE A 60 -12.86 18.70 -9.37
C ILE A 60 -11.57 17.96 -9.72
N VAL A 61 -10.45 18.65 -9.56
CA VAL A 61 -9.10 18.07 -9.70
C VAL A 61 -8.34 17.99 -8.38
N SER A 62 -8.91 18.55 -7.30
CA SER A 62 -8.31 18.58 -5.97
C SER A 62 -9.40 18.62 -4.89
N ILE A 63 -9.02 18.26 -3.66
CA ILE A 63 -9.88 18.33 -2.47
C ILE A 63 -10.19 19.78 -2.09
N GLU A 64 -9.28 20.71 -2.37
CA GLU A 64 -9.58 22.14 -2.26
C GLU A 64 -10.71 22.55 -3.22
N GLY A 65 -10.66 22.07 -4.47
CA GLY A 65 -11.73 22.25 -5.44
C GLY A 65 -13.06 21.68 -4.97
N PHE A 66 -13.06 20.54 -4.25
CA PHE A 66 -14.26 20.02 -3.60
C PHE A 66 -14.82 21.02 -2.59
N ASN A 67 -14.00 21.41 -1.61
CA ASN A 67 -14.40 22.33 -0.53
C ASN A 67 -14.94 23.65 -1.07
N ASN A 68 -14.29 24.22 -2.09
CA ASN A 68 -14.75 25.47 -2.71
C ASN A 68 -16.14 25.33 -3.36
N LYS A 69 -16.51 24.14 -3.85
CA LYS A 69 -17.85 23.90 -4.40
C LYS A 69 -18.91 23.67 -3.35
N ILE A 70 -18.57 22.95 -2.27
CA ILE A 70 -19.55 22.57 -1.24
C ILE A 70 -19.68 23.62 -0.13
N ASN A 71 -18.70 24.51 0.08
CA ASN A 71 -18.74 25.55 1.09
C ASN A 71 -19.55 26.76 0.60
N ASN A 72 -20.86 26.56 0.46
CA ASN A 72 -21.83 27.62 0.19
C ASN A 72 -23.07 27.45 1.08
N GLU A 73 -23.85 28.52 1.24
CA GLU A 73 -25.05 28.52 2.12
C GLU A 73 -26.15 27.54 1.68
N ASN A 74 -26.04 27.00 0.46
CA ASN A 74 -27.02 26.10 -0.14
C ASN A 74 -26.64 24.63 0.00
N THR A 75 -25.45 24.29 0.51
CA THR A 75 -24.96 22.91 0.56
C THR A 75 -24.50 22.57 1.97
N ARG A 76 -24.98 21.44 2.50
CA ARG A 76 -24.63 20.91 3.80
C ARG A 76 -23.91 19.58 3.62
N VAL A 77 -22.72 19.44 4.19
CA VAL A 77 -21.94 18.20 4.19
C VAL A 77 -21.85 17.65 5.59
N ILE A 78 -22.19 16.38 5.74
CA ILE A 78 -22.21 15.63 7.00
C ILE A 78 -21.31 14.41 6.82
N TYR A 79 -20.17 14.39 7.50
CA TYR A 79 -19.33 13.20 7.57
C TYR A 79 -19.95 12.20 8.55
N LYS A 80 -20.10 10.93 8.16
CA LYS A 80 -20.71 9.90 9.03
C LYS A 80 -19.78 9.42 10.13
N HIS A 81 -18.47 9.60 9.95
CA HIS A 81 -17.46 9.28 10.94
C HIS A 81 -16.28 10.24 10.85
N ASP A 82 -15.67 10.59 11.98
CA ASP A 82 -14.51 11.50 12.03
C ASP A 82 -13.31 10.94 11.25
N PHE A 83 -13.17 9.62 11.20
CA PHE A 83 -12.14 8.92 10.42
C PHE A 83 -12.06 9.41 8.95
N PHE A 84 -13.18 9.38 8.22
CA PHE A 84 -13.16 9.81 6.81
C PHE A 84 -12.97 11.32 6.68
N LYS A 85 -13.49 12.11 7.62
CA LYS A 85 -13.22 13.55 7.68
C LYS A 85 -11.72 13.83 7.82
N GLN A 86 -11.02 13.10 8.69
CA GLN A 86 -9.57 13.25 8.84
C GLN A 86 -8.81 12.87 7.58
N ILE A 87 -9.23 11.80 6.88
CA ILE A 87 -8.63 11.42 5.59
C ILE A 87 -8.72 12.56 4.56
N VAL A 88 -9.90 13.18 4.42
CA VAL A 88 -10.12 14.29 3.50
C VAL A 88 -9.29 15.52 3.89
N LEU A 89 -9.21 15.84 5.18
CA LEU A 89 -8.41 16.96 5.69
C LEU A 89 -6.90 16.72 5.50
N ALA A 90 -6.37 15.57 5.89
CA ALA A 90 -4.96 15.23 5.74
C ALA A 90 -4.54 15.25 4.25
N SER A 91 -5.37 14.69 3.38
CA SER A 91 -5.10 14.69 1.93
C SER A 91 -5.11 16.09 1.33
N LYS A 92 -5.88 17.03 1.90
CA LYS A 92 -5.86 18.44 1.50
C LYS A 92 -4.60 19.14 2.00
N ASP A 93 -4.29 18.99 3.29
CA ASP A 93 -3.29 19.80 3.97
C ASP A 93 -1.86 19.32 3.69
N TYR A 94 -1.67 18.01 3.44
CA TYR A 94 -0.36 17.40 3.20
C TYR A 94 -0.20 16.80 1.80
N GLY A 95 -1.28 16.66 1.02
CA GLY A 95 -1.26 16.03 -0.30
C GLY A 95 -1.13 14.50 -0.28
N TRP A 96 -1.04 13.90 0.90
CA TRP A 96 -0.97 12.46 1.12
C TRP A 96 -1.66 12.07 2.43
N VAL A 97 -2.02 10.79 2.55
CA VAL A 97 -2.60 10.18 3.74
C VAL A 97 -2.23 8.70 3.75
N ASP A 98 -2.06 8.10 4.92
CA ASP A 98 -1.99 6.64 5.09
C ASP A 98 -3.31 6.19 5.73
N ILE A 99 -4.23 5.71 4.88
CA ILE A 99 -5.59 5.35 5.31
C ILE A 99 -5.56 4.22 6.34
N GLU A 100 -4.62 3.27 6.20
CA GLU A 100 -4.50 2.13 7.12
C GLU A 100 -4.02 2.57 8.50
N TYR A 101 -3.04 3.48 8.54
CA TYR A 101 -2.58 4.08 9.80
C TYR A 101 -3.66 4.98 10.44
N GLU A 102 -4.36 5.81 9.67
CA GLU A 102 -5.44 6.67 10.19
C GLU A 102 -6.57 5.84 10.81
N TYR A 103 -6.91 4.70 10.20
CA TYR A 103 -7.87 3.78 10.82
C TYR A 103 -7.29 3.24 12.13
N TYR A 104 -6.06 2.73 12.12
CA TYR A 104 -5.45 2.14 13.32
C TYR A 104 -5.38 3.16 14.46
N ALA A 105 -4.96 4.40 14.18
CA ALA A 105 -4.97 5.49 15.14
C ALA A 105 -6.38 5.76 15.72
N THR A 106 -7.41 5.73 14.87
CA THR A 106 -8.81 5.88 15.29
C THR A 106 -9.25 4.70 16.17
N LEU A 107 -8.90 3.47 15.81
CA LEU A 107 -9.16 2.25 16.58
C LEU A 107 -8.53 2.35 17.98
N ILE A 108 -7.26 2.80 18.07
CA ILE A 108 -6.58 3.00 19.34
C ILE A 108 -7.28 4.05 20.20
N ASN A 109 -7.83 5.11 19.60
CA ASN A 109 -8.60 6.10 20.35
C ASN A 109 -9.89 5.51 20.93
N ILE A 110 -10.60 4.65 20.17
CA ILE A 110 -11.77 3.92 20.67
C ILE A 110 -11.37 2.98 21.82
N PHE A 111 -10.28 2.22 21.64
CA PHE A 111 -9.75 1.33 22.67
C PHE A 111 -9.36 2.09 23.97
N ARG A 112 -8.71 3.25 23.85
CA ARG A 112 -8.36 4.10 25.02
C ARG A 112 -9.58 4.64 25.75
N LYS A 113 -10.68 4.90 25.04
CA LYS A 113 -11.96 5.27 25.68
C LYS A 113 -12.49 4.08 26.48
N LEU A 114 -12.40 2.87 25.92
CA LEU A 114 -12.82 1.63 26.60
C LEU A 114 -12.00 1.37 27.87
N GLU A 115 -10.66 1.50 27.84
CA GLU A 115 -9.80 1.34 29.03
C GLU A 115 -10.18 2.27 30.18
N LYS A 116 -10.79 3.44 29.89
CA LYS A 116 -11.12 4.46 30.89
C LYS A 116 -12.51 4.31 31.52
N ILE A 117 -13.38 3.45 31.00
CA ILE A 117 -14.80 3.44 31.37
C ILE A 117 -15.22 2.10 32.00
N ASN A 118 -16.07 2.15 33.04
CA ASN A 118 -16.76 0.98 33.59
C ASN A 118 -17.65 0.29 32.54
N LEU A 119 -17.84 -1.03 32.66
CA LEU A 119 -18.49 -1.93 31.69
C LEU A 119 -19.85 -1.44 31.12
N ASP A 120 -20.59 -0.58 31.82
CA ASP A 120 -21.92 -0.09 31.43
C ASP A 120 -21.94 0.75 30.12
N ARG A 121 -20.80 1.30 29.66
CA ARG A 121 -20.72 2.01 28.35
C ARG A 121 -20.19 1.17 27.19
N PHE A 122 -19.98 -0.13 27.41
CA PHE A 122 -19.56 -1.05 26.36
C PHE A 122 -20.49 -1.05 25.13
N PRO A 123 -21.83 -0.99 25.26
CA PRO A 123 -22.73 -0.98 24.09
C PRO A 123 -22.49 0.21 23.14
N SER A 124 -22.23 1.41 23.68
CA SER A 124 -21.95 2.59 22.84
C SER A 124 -20.60 2.51 22.13
N ILE A 125 -19.58 1.95 22.79
CA ILE A 125 -18.25 1.77 22.19
C ILE A 125 -18.28 0.72 21.09
N SER A 126 -19.05 -0.35 21.28
CA SER A 126 -19.30 -1.36 20.24
C SER A 126 -19.95 -0.74 19.00
N LEU A 127 -20.87 0.22 19.18
CA LEU A 127 -21.48 0.93 18.05
C LEU A 127 -20.48 1.84 17.31
N GLU A 128 -19.68 2.61 18.04
CA GLU A 128 -18.62 3.46 17.45
C GLU A 128 -17.63 2.62 16.63
N LEU A 129 -17.17 1.48 17.18
CA LEU A 129 -16.30 0.53 16.49
C LEU A 129 -16.96 -0.04 15.22
N LYS A 130 -18.23 -0.45 15.30
CA LYS A 130 -18.95 -0.97 14.14
C LYS A 130 -19.09 0.07 13.03
N HIS A 131 -19.29 1.35 13.38
CA HIS A 131 -19.32 2.43 12.41
C HIS A 131 -17.95 2.64 11.76
N LEU A 132 -16.87 2.65 12.56
CA LEU A 132 -15.50 2.74 12.03
C LEU A 132 -15.22 1.59 11.04
N ASN A 133 -15.55 0.34 11.41
CA ASN A 133 -15.39 -0.85 10.57
C ASN A 133 -16.18 -0.71 9.26
N SER A 134 -17.44 -0.27 9.34
CA SER A 134 -18.31 -0.10 8.17
C SER A 134 -17.77 0.97 7.23
N CYS A 135 -17.28 2.11 7.75
CA CYS A 135 -16.65 3.14 6.93
C CYS A 135 -15.39 2.61 6.23
N PHE A 136 -14.54 1.85 6.92
CA PHE A 136 -13.33 1.27 6.33
C PHE A 136 -13.63 0.24 5.26
N ASP A 137 -14.61 -0.64 5.50
CA ASP A 137 -15.07 -1.62 4.52
C ASP A 137 -15.65 -0.93 3.27
N PHE A 138 -16.35 0.20 3.44
CA PHE A 138 -16.85 0.99 2.33
C PHE A 138 -15.70 1.64 1.54
N ILE A 139 -14.72 2.26 2.21
CA ILE A 139 -13.50 2.78 1.55
C ILE A 139 -12.80 1.69 0.75
N LYS A 140 -12.68 0.49 1.31
CA LYS A 140 -12.06 -0.66 0.63
C LYS A 140 -12.79 -1.00 -0.67
N LYS A 141 -14.13 -1.03 -0.66
CA LYS A 141 -14.95 -1.31 -1.85
C LYS A 141 -14.76 -0.22 -2.91
N GLU A 142 -14.87 1.04 -2.51
CA GLU A 142 -14.70 2.18 -3.41
C GLU A 142 -13.28 2.28 -3.98
N LEU A 143 -12.25 1.94 -3.19
CA LEU A 143 -10.86 1.88 -3.65
C LEU A 143 -10.69 0.80 -4.73
N VAL A 144 -11.28 -0.38 -4.55
CA VAL A 144 -11.26 -1.44 -5.57
C VAL A 144 -11.97 -0.98 -6.84
N GLU A 145 -13.16 -0.37 -6.72
CA GLU A 145 -13.89 0.19 -7.86
C GLU A 145 -13.06 1.23 -8.61
N TYR A 146 -12.41 2.14 -7.88
CA TYR A 146 -11.53 3.16 -8.44
C TYR A 146 -10.36 2.54 -9.22
N LEU A 147 -9.62 1.62 -8.60
CA LEU A 147 -8.45 1.02 -9.23
C LEU A 147 -8.81 0.23 -10.49
N LEU A 148 -10.02 -0.31 -10.59
CA LEU A 148 -10.53 -0.95 -11.81
C LEU A 148 -10.76 0.03 -12.96
N THR A 149 -10.92 1.32 -12.68
CA THR A 149 -11.00 2.38 -13.70
C THR A 149 -9.63 2.74 -14.30
N ILE A 150 -8.54 2.32 -13.68
CA ILE A 150 -7.18 2.62 -14.12
C ILE A 150 -6.73 1.61 -15.17
N ASP A 151 -6.57 2.05 -16.41
CA ASP A 151 -6.07 1.19 -17.49
C ASP A 151 -4.53 1.13 -17.51
N TYR A 152 -3.96 0.15 -16.81
CA TYR A 152 -2.52 -0.08 -16.79
C TYR A 152 -1.98 -0.62 -18.13
N LYS A 153 -2.82 -1.19 -19.02
CA LYS A 153 -2.35 -1.80 -20.28
C LYS A 153 -1.93 -0.77 -21.32
N LEU A 154 -2.37 0.47 -21.17
CA LEU A 154 -1.96 1.60 -22.03
C LEU A 154 -0.52 2.06 -21.76
N HIS A 155 0.09 1.62 -20.65
CA HIS A 155 1.39 2.10 -20.21
C HIS A 155 2.52 1.23 -20.76
N LYS A 156 3.64 1.88 -21.11
CA LYS A 156 4.81 1.24 -21.70
C LYS A 156 5.78 0.77 -20.61
N ILE A 157 6.62 -0.20 -20.98
CA ILE A 157 7.77 -0.62 -20.17
C ILE A 157 8.70 0.59 -19.99
N GLU A 158 8.96 0.98 -18.75
CA GLU A 158 10.01 1.95 -18.42
C GLU A 158 11.39 1.28 -18.55
N GLU A 159 12.26 1.87 -19.38
CA GLU A 159 13.53 1.26 -19.78
C GLU A 159 14.52 1.16 -18.62
N ASP A 160 14.54 2.16 -17.73
CA ASP A 160 15.38 2.16 -16.52
C ASP A 160 15.01 1.00 -15.59
N ILE A 161 13.71 0.83 -15.32
CA ILE A 161 13.18 -0.28 -14.52
C ILE A 161 13.53 -1.63 -15.17
N SER A 162 13.41 -1.75 -16.49
CA SER A 162 13.80 -2.97 -17.21
C SER A 162 15.27 -3.31 -16.99
N LYS A 163 16.17 -2.32 -17.10
CA LYS A 163 17.60 -2.50 -16.81
C LYS A 163 17.84 -2.96 -15.37
N HIS A 164 17.10 -2.43 -14.40
CA HIS A 164 17.21 -2.83 -13.00
C HIS A 164 16.72 -4.26 -12.74
N PHE A 165 15.58 -4.65 -13.31
CA PHE A 165 15.02 -6.00 -13.16
C PHE A 165 16.03 -7.07 -13.61
N PHE A 166 16.68 -6.82 -14.75
CA PHE A 166 17.58 -7.78 -15.37
C PHE A 166 19.06 -7.59 -15.03
N GLU A 167 19.39 -6.61 -14.16
CA GLU A 167 20.74 -6.36 -13.66
C GLU A 167 21.29 -7.64 -13.00
N GLY A 168 22.26 -8.30 -13.64
CA GLY A 168 22.86 -9.55 -13.17
C GLY A 168 21.96 -10.80 -13.23
N ILE A 169 20.80 -10.74 -13.89
CA ILE A 169 20.09 -11.94 -14.39
C ILE A 169 20.67 -12.34 -15.75
N VAL A 170 21.13 -11.35 -16.51
CA VAL A 170 21.64 -11.50 -17.87
C VAL A 170 23.16 -11.48 -17.85
N GLN A 171 23.80 -12.64 -17.64
CA GLN A 171 24.89 -12.98 -18.56
C GLN A 171 24.20 -13.08 -19.93
N PRO A 172 24.74 -12.46 -20.99
CA PRO A 172 23.96 -12.10 -22.16
C PRO A 172 23.18 -13.27 -22.70
N PHE A 173 22.06 -12.97 -23.35
CA PHE A 173 21.44 -13.79 -24.37
C PHE A 173 22.41 -14.07 -25.56
N THR A 174 23.63 -14.55 -25.27
CA THR A 174 24.47 -15.27 -26.21
C THR A 174 23.90 -16.67 -26.30
N PHE A 175 22.98 -16.85 -27.25
CA PHE A 175 22.75 -18.15 -27.85
C PHE A 175 24.12 -18.81 -28.08
N ASN A 176 24.33 -20.00 -27.52
CA ASN A 176 25.53 -20.85 -27.64
C ASN A 176 26.61 -20.79 -26.55
N LYS A 177 26.24 -20.78 -25.26
CA LYS A 177 27.02 -21.57 -24.29
C LYS A 177 26.10 -22.46 -23.48
N LYS A 178 26.47 -23.75 -23.43
CA LYS A 178 25.85 -24.79 -22.62
C LYS A 178 25.43 -24.21 -21.28
N ALA A 179 24.15 -24.36 -20.97
CA ALA A 179 23.55 -23.95 -19.71
C ALA A 179 24.30 -24.63 -18.57
N ASP A 180 25.26 -23.92 -17.99
CA ASP A 180 25.77 -24.27 -16.67
C ASP A 180 24.64 -24.01 -15.68
N ASN A 181 24.08 -25.10 -15.17
CA ASN A 181 23.10 -25.19 -14.09
C ASN A 181 23.35 -24.15 -12.98
N TYR A 182 22.52 -23.10 -12.89
CA TYR A 182 22.31 -22.37 -11.63
C TYR A 182 20.85 -21.92 -11.50
N GLY A 183 20.10 -22.65 -10.67
CA GLY A 183 18.71 -22.41 -10.26
C GLY A 183 18.50 -21.13 -9.41
N LYS A 184 18.91 -19.98 -9.92
CA LYS A 184 18.65 -18.67 -9.30
C LYS A 184 17.24 -18.22 -9.65
N ARG A 185 16.38 -18.09 -8.64
CA ARG A 185 14.98 -17.68 -8.79
C ARG A 185 14.80 -16.21 -8.42
N VAL A 186 13.88 -15.54 -9.11
CA VAL A 186 13.46 -14.17 -8.84
C VAL A 186 12.01 -14.20 -8.37
N LEU A 187 11.75 -13.67 -7.19
CA LEU A 187 10.39 -13.48 -6.68
C LEU A 187 10.09 -12.00 -6.66
N PHE A 188 9.10 -11.59 -7.45
CA PHE A 188 8.49 -10.26 -7.34
C PHE A 188 7.39 -10.34 -6.29
N LEU A 189 7.66 -9.82 -5.10
CA LEU A 189 6.65 -9.66 -4.06
C LEU A 189 5.92 -8.35 -4.32
N ASN A 190 4.72 -8.46 -4.91
CA ASN A 190 3.91 -7.34 -5.32
C ASN A 190 2.90 -6.96 -4.22
N PHE A 191 3.10 -5.78 -3.65
CA PHE A 191 2.21 -5.18 -2.65
C PHE A 191 1.10 -4.35 -3.31
N ASN A 192 1.22 -4.05 -4.60
CA ASN A 192 0.18 -3.38 -5.37
C ASN A 192 -0.90 -4.39 -5.77
N TYR A 193 -2.13 -3.89 -5.88
CA TYR A 193 -3.26 -4.66 -6.39
C TYR A 193 -3.27 -4.76 -7.93
N THR A 194 -2.57 -3.85 -8.60
CA THR A 194 -2.45 -3.75 -10.06
C THR A 194 -1.44 -4.77 -10.61
N SER A 195 -1.51 -5.04 -11.91
CA SER A 195 -0.63 -6.01 -12.59
C SER A 195 0.49 -5.36 -13.39
N THR A 196 0.92 -4.15 -13.02
CA THR A 196 1.95 -3.37 -13.74
C THR A 196 3.27 -4.15 -13.90
N VAL A 197 3.67 -4.91 -12.89
CA VAL A 197 4.89 -5.75 -12.94
C VAL A 197 4.85 -6.80 -14.06
N GLU A 198 3.67 -7.29 -14.44
CA GLU A 198 3.51 -8.31 -15.49
C GLU A 198 3.88 -7.78 -16.88
N LEU A 199 3.92 -6.44 -17.07
CA LEU A 199 4.38 -5.82 -18.31
C LEU A 199 5.82 -6.25 -18.67
N TYR A 200 6.64 -6.55 -17.66
CA TYR A 200 8.05 -6.93 -17.79
C TYR A 200 8.28 -8.44 -17.96
N LEU A 201 7.24 -9.26 -17.76
CA LEU A 201 7.36 -10.72 -17.65
C LEU A 201 6.64 -11.46 -18.79
N LYS A 202 6.51 -10.80 -19.94
CA LYS A 202 5.80 -11.37 -21.12
C LYS A 202 6.58 -12.48 -21.81
N ASP A 203 7.91 -12.46 -21.73
CA ASP A 203 8.79 -13.46 -22.35
C ASP A 203 8.68 -14.82 -21.64
N ASP A 204 8.45 -15.89 -22.39
CA ASP A 204 8.28 -17.24 -21.87
C ASP A 204 9.53 -17.79 -21.18
N ILE A 205 10.73 -17.35 -21.59
CA ILE A 205 11.98 -17.71 -20.92
C ILE A 205 11.98 -17.14 -19.50
N LEU A 206 11.55 -15.88 -19.33
CA LEU A 206 11.51 -15.22 -18.02
C LEU A 206 10.53 -15.90 -17.06
N LYS A 207 9.41 -16.44 -17.57
CA LYS A 207 8.43 -17.18 -16.74
C LYS A 207 9.02 -18.40 -16.04
N ASN A 208 10.10 -18.98 -16.56
CA ASN A 208 10.78 -20.11 -15.93
C ASN A 208 11.62 -19.72 -14.71
N TYR A 209 12.00 -18.44 -14.58
CA TYR A 209 12.91 -17.97 -13.52
C TYR A 209 12.26 -16.94 -12.58
N CYS A 210 11.23 -16.25 -13.06
CA CYS A 210 10.54 -15.18 -12.36
C CYS A 210 9.15 -15.64 -11.91
N THR A 211 8.82 -15.40 -10.64
CA THR A 211 7.48 -15.62 -10.10
C THR A 211 6.96 -14.30 -9.54
N VAL A 212 5.68 -13.99 -9.78
CA VAL A 212 5.00 -12.85 -9.15
C VAL A 212 4.12 -13.38 -8.03
N ASN A 213 4.28 -12.81 -6.84
CA ASN A 213 3.47 -13.12 -5.67
C ASN A 213 2.75 -11.85 -5.21
N TYR A 214 1.44 -11.84 -5.40
CA TYR A 214 0.55 -10.73 -5.03
C TYR A 214 0.15 -10.85 -3.56
N ILE A 215 1.05 -10.42 -2.67
CA ILE A 215 0.93 -10.65 -1.23
C ILE A 215 -0.29 -9.98 -0.61
N HIS A 216 -0.76 -8.88 -1.20
CA HIS A 216 -1.96 -8.14 -0.78
C HIS A 216 -3.21 -8.41 -1.62
N GLY A 217 -3.20 -9.44 -2.45
CA GLY A 217 -4.29 -9.67 -3.39
C GLY A 217 -4.07 -9.02 -4.75
N LYS A 218 -4.91 -9.40 -5.72
CA LYS A 218 -4.84 -8.94 -7.11
C LYS A 218 -6.22 -8.47 -7.56
N LEU A 219 -6.30 -7.33 -8.27
CA LEU A 219 -7.55 -6.84 -8.85
C LEU A 219 -8.14 -7.89 -9.81
N ASN A 220 -9.46 -8.04 -9.77
CA ASN A 220 -10.21 -9.04 -10.54
C ASN A 220 -9.83 -10.50 -10.27
N ASP A 221 -9.20 -10.80 -9.12
CA ASP A 221 -8.88 -12.17 -8.72
C ASP A 221 -9.65 -12.57 -7.46
N ASN A 222 -10.72 -13.34 -7.66
CA ASN A 222 -11.54 -13.84 -6.55
C ASN A 222 -10.81 -14.89 -5.68
N GLN A 223 -9.76 -15.54 -6.21
CA GLN A 223 -8.95 -16.50 -5.47
C GLN A 223 -7.86 -15.81 -4.64
N ASN A 224 -7.50 -14.58 -5.02
CA ASN A 224 -6.55 -13.76 -4.30
C ASN A 224 -7.14 -12.37 -3.95
N PRO A 225 -8.10 -12.33 -3.02
CA PRO A 225 -8.84 -11.13 -2.68
C PRO A 225 -7.94 -10.07 -2.02
N ILE A 226 -8.35 -8.81 -2.17
CA ILE A 226 -7.64 -7.64 -1.65
C ILE A 226 -7.51 -7.67 -0.12
N ILE A 227 -6.28 -7.54 0.35
CA ILE A 227 -5.88 -7.41 1.76
C ILE A 227 -5.47 -5.94 1.97
N PHE A 228 -6.38 -5.18 2.56
CA PHE A 228 -6.21 -3.75 2.85
C PHE A 228 -6.41 -3.57 4.35
N GLY A 229 -5.39 -3.06 5.05
CA GLY A 229 -5.35 -3.06 6.51
C GLY A 229 -3.98 -2.74 7.10
N TYR A 230 -3.83 -2.91 8.41
CA TYR A 230 -2.64 -2.53 9.16
C TYR A 230 -1.91 -3.78 9.66
N GLY A 231 -0.58 -3.78 9.64
CA GLY A 231 0.26 -4.96 9.85
C GLY A 231 1.39 -4.76 10.87
N ASP A 232 1.22 -3.83 11.81
CA ASP A 232 2.12 -3.67 12.96
C ASP A 232 1.56 -4.39 14.20
N GLU A 233 1.80 -5.68 14.30
CA GLU A 233 1.46 -6.49 15.48
C GLU A 233 2.56 -6.43 16.56
N MET A 234 3.64 -5.68 16.31
CA MET A 234 4.69 -5.41 17.30
C MET A 234 4.35 -4.19 18.16
N ASP A 235 3.29 -3.47 17.83
CA ASP A 235 2.80 -2.36 18.64
C ASP A 235 2.19 -2.86 19.96
N THR A 236 2.51 -2.17 21.06
CA THR A 236 2.06 -2.57 22.41
C THR A 236 0.53 -2.58 22.58
N TYR A 237 -0.22 -1.82 21.78
CA TYR A 237 -1.68 -1.86 21.81
C TYR A 237 -2.24 -3.11 21.14
N TYR A 238 -1.54 -3.73 20.19
CA TYR A 238 -1.98 -4.98 19.56
C TYR A 238 -2.19 -6.08 20.60
N GLU A 239 -1.19 -6.31 21.46
CA GLU A 239 -1.24 -7.29 22.56
C GLU A 239 -2.44 -7.04 23.49
N LYS A 240 -2.75 -5.76 23.76
CA LYS A 240 -3.91 -5.40 24.59
C LYS A 240 -5.24 -5.66 23.89
N ILE A 241 -5.32 -5.34 22.59
CA ILE A 241 -6.50 -5.56 21.76
C ILE A 241 -6.80 -7.06 21.65
N GLU A 242 -5.78 -7.88 21.42
CA GLU A 242 -5.93 -9.35 21.32
C GLU A 242 -6.52 -9.94 22.62
N ARG A 243 -6.05 -9.45 23.78
CA ARG A 243 -6.55 -9.87 25.11
C ARG A 243 -8.00 -9.49 25.38
N LEU A 244 -8.58 -8.54 24.66
CA LEU A 244 -10.00 -8.19 24.82
C LEU A 244 -10.94 -9.32 24.42
N ASN A 245 -10.48 -10.30 23.62
CA ASN A 245 -11.31 -11.38 23.10
C ASN A 245 -12.55 -10.86 22.33
N HIS A 246 -12.38 -9.76 21.59
CA HIS A 246 -13.42 -9.13 20.77
C HIS A 246 -12.92 -8.96 19.33
N ASN A 247 -13.34 -9.87 18.45
CA ASN A 247 -12.86 -9.95 17.06
C ASN A 247 -13.12 -8.67 16.22
N ASP A 248 -14.11 -7.85 16.59
CA ASP A 248 -14.40 -6.59 15.87
C ASP A 248 -13.21 -5.63 15.85
N PHE A 249 -12.30 -5.70 16.84
CA PHE A 249 -11.06 -4.91 16.86
C PHE A 249 -9.96 -5.51 15.99
N LEU A 250 -10.07 -6.78 15.60
CA LEU A 250 -9.04 -7.50 14.85
C LEU A 250 -9.25 -7.43 13.33
N ASN A 251 -10.39 -6.89 12.87
CA ASN A 251 -10.77 -6.87 11.46
C ASN A 251 -9.78 -6.16 10.54
N ILE A 252 -8.98 -5.22 11.06
CA ILE A 252 -7.98 -4.49 10.26
C ILE A 252 -6.67 -5.27 10.01
N PHE A 253 -6.35 -6.28 10.82
CA PHE A 253 -5.00 -6.86 10.76
C PHE A 253 -4.79 -7.73 9.53
N LYS A 254 -3.73 -7.40 8.77
CA LYS A 254 -3.41 -8.09 7.50
C LYS A 254 -3.09 -9.57 7.68
N SER A 255 -2.56 -9.98 8.83
CA SER A 255 -2.21 -11.38 9.12
C SER A 255 -3.37 -12.35 8.89
N PHE A 256 -4.57 -11.98 9.33
CA PHE A 256 -5.76 -12.81 9.10
C PHE A 256 -6.10 -12.92 7.60
N GLY A 257 -5.81 -11.88 6.82
CA GLY A 257 -5.92 -11.89 5.36
C GLY A 257 -4.93 -12.86 4.71
N TYR A 258 -3.70 -12.94 5.21
CA TYR A 258 -2.66 -13.81 4.66
C TYR A 258 -2.98 -15.31 4.78
N PHE A 259 -3.84 -15.72 5.71
CA PHE A 259 -4.29 -17.12 5.82
C PHE A 259 -5.25 -17.55 4.71
N ARG A 260 -5.79 -16.61 3.93
CA ARG A 260 -6.78 -16.92 2.88
C ARG A 260 -6.16 -17.51 1.62
N THR A 261 -4.86 -17.33 1.41
CA THR A 261 -4.14 -17.78 0.22
C THR A 261 -2.80 -18.41 0.59
N LYS A 262 -2.10 -19.00 -0.38
CA LYS A 262 -0.75 -19.55 -0.19
C LYS A 262 0.37 -18.52 -0.32
N ASN A 263 0.03 -17.25 -0.54
CA ASN A 263 1.00 -16.23 -0.93
C ASN A 263 2.05 -15.97 0.16
N TYR A 264 1.63 -15.92 1.42
CA TYR A 264 2.56 -15.78 2.53
C TYR A 264 3.47 -17.02 2.67
N GLN A 265 2.91 -18.24 2.61
CA GLN A 265 3.71 -19.47 2.67
C GLN A 265 4.68 -19.58 1.48
N ASN A 266 4.27 -19.15 0.28
CA ASN A 266 5.13 -19.11 -0.90
C ASN A 266 6.32 -18.16 -0.71
N LEU A 267 6.10 -17.01 -0.05
CA LEU A 267 7.19 -16.10 0.33
C LEU A 267 8.14 -16.76 1.32
N ILE A 268 7.62 -17.38 2.40
CA ILE A 268 8.44 -18.07 3.41
C ILE A 268 9.27 -19.18 2.77
N ASN A 269 8.65 -20.05 1.97
CA ASN A 269 9.33 -21.11 1.23
C ASN A 269 10.45 -20.57 0.31
N PHE A 270 10.28 -19.36 -0.24
CA PHE A 270 11.29 -18.74 -1.09
C PHE A 270 12.50 -18.25 -0.28
N ILE A 271 12.26 -17.52 0.82
CA ILE A 271 13.33 -16.96 1.67
C ILE A 271 14.10 -18.03 2.45
N ASP A 272 13.44 -19.16 2.75
CA ASP A 272 14.06 -20.33 3.39
C ASP A 272 14.92 -21.15 2.42
N SER A 273 14.62 -21.11 1.12
CA SER A 273 15.22 -22.04 0.15
C SER A 273 16.71 -21.82 -0.14
N ASP A 274 17.18 -20.57 -0.11
CA ASP A 274 18.59 -20.20 -0.35
C ASP A 274 18.84 -18.76 0.14
N SER A 275 20.10 -18.37 0.26
CA SER A 275 20.52 -16.98 0.44
C SER A 275 19.94 -16.07 -0.65
N PHE A 276 19.48 -14.87 -0.28
CA PHE A 276 18.83 -13.95 -1.20
C PHE A 276 19.24 -12.49 -1.00
N TYR A 277 19.06 -11.72 -2.07
CA TYR A 277 19.18 -10.26 -2.08
C TYR A 277 17.81 -9.63 -2.17
N VAL A 278 17.60 -8.52 -1.46
CA VAL A 278 16.38 -7.74 -1.53
C VAL A 278 16.60 -6.50 -2.39
N TYR A 279 15.68 -6.25 -3.30
CA TYR A 279 15.62 -5.02 -4.09
C TYR A 279 14.29 -4.33 -3.82
N ILE A 280 14.35 -3.10 -3.32
CA ILE A 280 13.15 -2.31 -3.02
C ILE A 280 12.89 -1.36 -4.18
N MET A 281 11.71 -1.49 -4.80
CA MET A 281 11.32 -0.70 -5.96
C MET A 281 9.93 -0.10 -5.72
N GLY A 282 9.91 1.18 -5.35
CA GLY A 282 8.67 1.92 -5.13
C GLY A 282 7.85 1.47 -3.92
N HIS A 283 8.39 0.64 -3.04
CA HIS A 283 7.73 0.27 -1.79
C HIS A 283 7.90 1.38 -0.73
N SER A 284 6.84 1.69 0.03
CA SER A 284 6.90 2.70 1.10
C SER A 284 7.78 2.24 2.27
N CYS A 285 7.76 0.94 2.55
CA CYS A 285 8.32 0.34 3.77
C CYS A 285 7.71 0.95 5.04
N GLY A 286 6.43 1.34 4.98
CA GLY A 286 5.71 1.84 6.15
C GLY A 286 5.41 0.76 7.18
N LEU A 287 4.94 1.18 8.35
CA LEU A 287 4.59 0.28 9.47
C LEU A 287 3.40 -0.64 9.16
N SER A 288 2.56 -0.30 8.18
CA SER A 288 1.42 -1.11 7.80
C SER A 288 1.78 -2.52 7.29
N ASP A 289 3.06 -2.80 7.00
CA ASP A 289 3.59 -4.10 6.58
C ASP A 289 4.70 -4.62 7.51
N ARG A 290 4.81 -4.07 8.73
CA ARG A 290 5.99 -4.24 9.58
C ARG A 290 6.37 -5.68 9.87
N VAL A 291 5.41 -6.52 10.28
CA VAL A 291 5.67 -7.92 10.65
C VAL A 291 6.20 -8.71 9.44
N LEU A 292 5.63 -8.47 8.27
CA LEU A 292 6.04 -9.13 7.03
C LEU A 292 7.44 -8.68 6.59
N LEU A 293 7.71 -7.37 6.61
CA LEU A 293 9.02 -6.83 6.26
C LEU A 293 10.11 -7.23 7.26
N ASN A 294 9.80 -7.28 8.56
CA ASN A 294 10.72 -7.81 9.58
C ASN A 294 11.12 -9.26 9.26
N SER A 295 10.14 -10.10 8.91
CA SER A 295 10.37 -11.51 8.55
C SER A 295 11.31 -11.67 7.35
N ILE A 296 11.33 -10.71 6.41
CA ILE A 296 12.23 -10.69 5.26
C ILE A 296 13.61 -10.14 5.65
N PHE A 297 13.66 -8.96 6.27
CA PHE A 297 14.90 -8.21 6.48
C PHE A 297 15.79 -8.80 7.56
N GLU A 298 15.21 -9.35 8.63
CA GLU A 298 15.98 -10.01 9.69
C GLU A 298 16.31 -11.47 9.38
N HIS A 299 15.75 -12.03 8.29
CA HIS A 299 16.00 -13.41 7.88
C HIS A 299 17.50 -13.73 7.74
N SER A 300 17.95 -14.89 8.22
CA SER A 300 19.36 -15.31 8.19
C SER A 300 19.94 -15.41 6.77
N ASN A 301 19.08 -15.74 5.80
CA ASN A 301 19.42 -15.82 4.37
C ASN A 301 19.43 -14.45 3.65
N CYS A 302 18.94 -13.36 4.27
CA CYS A 302 18.99 -12.03 3.66
C CYS A 302 20.43 -11.48 3.69
N LYS A 303 21.01 -11.26 2.50
CA LYS A 303 22.42 -10.84 2.36
C LYS A 303 22.61 -9.35 2.09
N SER A 304 21.68 -8.72 1.38
CA SER A 304 21.70 -7.27 1.19
C SER A 304 20.32 -6.72 0.88
N ILE A 305 20.13 -5.42 1.13
CA ILE A 305 18.95 -4.65 0.80
C ILE A 305 19.40 -3.47 -0.06
N LYS A 306 19.10 -3.53 -1.37
CA LYS A 306 19.35 -2.45 -2.31
C LYS A 306 18.08 -1.62 -2.52
N ILE A 307 18.20 -0.31 -2.43
CA ILE A 307 17.09 0.63 -2.59
C ILE A 307 17.19 1.27 -3.97
N TYR A 308 16.13 1.13 -4.77
CA TYR A 308 15.92 1.98 -5.94
C TYR A 308 15.06 3.17 -5.52
N TYR A 309 15.72 4.29 -5.23
CA TYR A 309 15.11 5.47 -4.62
C TYR A 309 14.32 6.29 -5.64
N PHE A 310 13.39 7.10 -5.16
CA PHE A 310 12.69 8.10 -5.95
C PHE A 310 13.50 9.40 -5.97
N GLN A 311 13.86 9.86 -7.18
CA GLN A 311 14.51 11.15 -7.38
C GLN A 311 13.44 12.23 -7.49
N LYS A 312 13.35 13.12 -6.49
CA LYS A 312 12.32 14.18 -6.40
C LYS A 312 12.64 15.36 -7.30
N ASN A 313 13.91 15.75 -7.35
CA ASN A 313 14.46 16.81 -8.20
C ASN A 313 15.96 16.52 -8.43
N GLU A 314 16.73 17.42 -9.04
CA GLU A 314 18.16 17.18 -9.34
C GLU A 314 19.04 16.87 -8.12
N THR A 315 18.66 17.33 -6.92
CA THR A 315 19.50 17.24 -5.71
C THR A 315 18.88 16.42 -4.58
N GLU A 316 17.55 16.26 -4.57
CA GLU A 316 16.82 15.59 -3.50
C GLU A 316 16.25 14.23 -3.96
N ASN A 317 16.38 13.23 -3.09
CA ASN A 317 15.81 11.90 -3.25
C ASN A 317 15.27 11.37 -1.90
N ASP A 318 14.55 10.25 -1.95
CA ASP A 318 13.95 9.63 -0.76
C ASP A 318 14.83 8.55 -0.10
N PHE A 319 16.10 8.37 -0.49
CA PHE A 319 16.94 7.29 0.03
C PHE A 319 17.08 7.35 1.56
N PHE A 320 17.38 8.54 2.11
CA PHE A 320 17.57 8.71 3.55
C PHE A 320 16.28 8.38 4.32
N GLU A 321 15.14 8.94 3.89
CA GLU A 321 13.82 8.64 4.43
C GLU A 321 13.52 7.14 4.36
N LYS A 322 13.82 6.50 3.23
CA LYS A 322 13.63 5.05 3.04
C LYS A 322 14.43 4.22 4.04
N THR A 323 15.68 4.61 4.32
CA THR A 323 16.49 3.91 5.33
C THR A 323 15.94 4.07 6.74
N GLN A 324 15.31 5.22 7.06
CA GLN A 324 14.62 5.42 8.33
C GLN A 324 13.41 4.49 8.43
N GLU A 325 12.59 4.40 7.36
CA GLU A 325 11.47 3.47 7.25
C GLU A 325 11.90 2.01 7.40
N ILE A 326 12.93 1.58 6.66
CA ILE A 326 13.51 0.24 6.78
C ILE A 326 13.94 -0.04 8.22
N SER A 327 14.54 0.94 8.90
CA SER A 327 15.01 0.75 10.26
C SER A 327 13.90 0.33 11.21
N ARG A 328 12.66 0.82 11.05
CA ARG A 328 11.55 0.51 11.96
C ARG A 328 11.15 -0.98 11.96
N HIS A 329 11.55 -1.71 10.93
CA HIS A 329 11.33 -3.15 10.78
C HIS A 329 12.40 -4.01 11.44
N PHE A 330 13.50 -3.42 11.91
CA PHE A 330 14.52 -4.12 12.69
C PHE A 330 14.29 -3.94 14.18
N LYS A 331 14.35 -5.04 14.91
CA LYS A 331 14.42 -5.05 16.38
C LYS A 331 15.72 -4.40 16.84
N ALA A 332 15.81 -4.07 18.13
CA ALA A 332 16.96 -3.36 18.69
C ALA A 332 18.27 -4.15 18.45
N GLU A 333 18.22 -5.46 18.66
CA GLU A 333 19.31 -6.41 18.42
C GLU A 333 19.68 -6.56 16.93
N GLY A 334 18.73 -6.36 16.02
CA GLY A 334 18.92 -6.46 14.57
C GLY A 334 19.57 -5.24 13.92
N LYS A 335 19.71 -4.11 14.64
CA LYS A 335 20.22 -2.84 14.07
C LYS A 335 21.66 -2.91 13.59
N ALA A 336 22.49 -3.77 14.17
CA ALA A 336 23.87 -3.97 13.71
C ALA A 336 23.88 -4.59 12.30
N LYS A 337 23.19 -5.73 12.15
CA LYS A 337 22.98 -6.40 10.86
C LYS A 337 22.40 -5.45 9.81
N MET A 338 21.41 -4.63 10.19
CA MET A 338 20.81 -3.63 9.28
C MET A 338 21.88 -2.74 8.61
N ARG A 339 22.84 -2.21 9.39
CA ARG A 339 23.90 -1.34 8.87
C ARG A 339 24.89 -2.07 7.97
N GLU A 340 25.02 -3.40 8.12
CA GLU A 340 25.89 -4.23 7.29
C GLU A 340 25.24 -4.59 5.95
N ILE A 341 23.93 -4.81 5.93
CA ILE A 341 23.23 -5.35 4.75
C ILE A 341 22.58 -4.28 3.88
N ILE A 342 22.30 -3.07 4.39
CA ILE A 342 21.80 -1.97 3.55
C ILE A 342 22.93 -1.50 2.63
N VAL A 343 22.67 -1.54 1.33
CA VAL A 343 23.63 -1.10 0.31
C VAL A 343 23.84 0.42 0.44
N PRO A 344 25.10 0.90 0.45
CA PRO A 344 25.40 2.33 0.53
C PRO A 344 24.79 3.16 -0.61
N PHE A 345 24.49 4.43 -0.33
CA PHE A 345 23.90 5.35 -1.31
C PHE A 345 24.65 5.42 -2.66
N PRO A 346 26.01 5.51 -2.70
CA PRO A 346 26.75 5.57 -3.97
C PRO A 346 26.59 4.34 -4.89
N GLU A 347 26.14 3.21 -4.34
CA GLU A 347 25.89 1.96 -5.07
C GLU A 347 24.40 1.77 -5.43
N CYS A 348 23.54 2.65 -4.92
CA CYS A 348 22.12 2.71 -5.23
C CYS A 348 21.87 3.59 -6.46
N LYS A 349 20.70 3.40 -7.08
CA LYS A 349 20.30 4.09 -8.31
C LYS A 349 18.87 4.60 -8.15
N PRO A 350 18.47 5.68 -8.84
CA PRO A 350 17.06 6.04 -8.89
C PRO A 350 16.26 4.93 -9.58
N LEU A 351 15.00 4.71 -9.21
CA LEU A 351 14.12 3.73 -9.85
C LEU A 351 13.85 4.06 -11.32
N THR A 352 13.70 5.35 -11.60
CA THR A 352 13.59 5.95 -12.93
C THR A 352 14.40 7.24 -12.93
N ASN A 353 15.02 7.59 -14.04
CA ASN A 353 15.69 8.87 -14.16
C ASN A 353 14.71 10.03 -13.92
N PHE A 354 15.22 11.13 -13.35
CA PHE A 354 14.45 12.36 -13.22
C PHE A 354 14.08 12.88 -14.62
N LYS A 355 12.78 13.01 -14.88
CA LYS A 355 12.23 13.61 -16.10
C LYS A 355 11.88 15.06 -15.76
N SER A 356 12.66 16.00 -16.30
CA SER A 356 12.53 17.45 -16.10
C SER A 356 11.21 18.02 -16.61
#